data_AF-A0A836FLF9-F1
#
_entry.id   AF-A0A836FLF9-F1
#
_cell.length_a   1.000
_cell.length_b   1.000
_cell.length_c   1.000
_cell.angle_alpha   90.00
_cell.angle_beta   90.00
_cell.angle_gamma   90.00
#
_symmetry.space_group_name_H-M   'P 1'
#
loop_
_entity.id
_entity.type
_entity.pdbx_description
1 polymer ?
#
loop_
_entity_poly.entity_id
_entity_poly.type
_entity_poly.pdbx_seq_one_letter_code
_entity_poly.pdbx_strand_id
1 'polypeptide(L)'
;MQGMMPVKTKSRVTENMGVTGGLVDARAKQVLREAVDAVVNSFAKHSQGYGRVNVVEALQEFWQMKQARGTELRNGALVIYESVPGANPPYVCYVTLPGGSCFGSFQNCPTKAEARRSAAKIALMNSVFNEHPSRKITDDFIEKAVAEARASFAKPSATSNGVGSQAQVNKICKVIYYIKLGTMLKCICFQGSGDEKEDPNTGIGAFRFMLECNRGRTMLEFQELMTVFQLLHWNGSLKAMRERQCSRQEVVAHYSHRALDDDMRSQMALDWVAREHESGGGIVAMELALAERELETARLAGRELRFPKEKKDILMLAHAQVCPQ
;
A
#
# COMPACT_ATOMS: atom_id res chain seq x y z
N MET A 1 29.38 -34.77 -65.76
CA MET A 1 30.42 -35.06 -64.74
C MET A 1 30.61 -33.79 -63.93
N GLN A 2 29.86 -33.52 -62.84
CA GLN A 2 29.95 -34.09 -61.46
C GLN A 2 31.40 -34.15 -60.95
N GLY A 3 31.78 -33.69 -59.75
CA GLY A 3 31.06 -33.15 -58.60
C GLY A 3 32.05 -33.11 -57.41
N MET A 4 31.99 -32.06 -56.59
CA MET A 4 32.99 -31.65 -55.59
C MET A 4 32.92 -32.44 -54.26
N MET A 5 34.07 -32.49 -53.58
CA MET A 5 34.44 -32.93 -52.20
C MET A 5 33.48 -32.56 -51.03
N PRO A 6 33.85 -32.76 -49.73
CA PRO A 6 34.23 -33.97 -48.98
C PRO A 6 33.38 -34.13 -47.67
N VAL A 7 33.52 -35.24 -46.94
CA VAL A 7 32.93 -35.41 -45.59
C VAL A 7 33.99 -35.83 -44.57
N LYS A 8 34.13 -35.08 -43.48
CA LYS A 8 34.81 -35.47 -42.24
C LYS A 8 33.82 -35.44 -41.08
N THR A 9 33.81 -36.53 -40.33
CA THR A 9 32.98 -36.84 -39.16
C THR A 9 33.48 -36.16 -37.89
N LYS A 10 32.59 -35.58 -37.08
CA LYS A 10 32.76 -35.44 -35.62
C LYS A 10 31.38 -35.36 -34.94
N SER A 11 31.12 -36.36 -34.10
CA SER A 11 29.90 -36.55 -33.32
C SER A 11 29.84 -35.55 -32.15
N ARG A 12 28.72 -34.84 -32.00
CA ARG A 12 28.38 -34.04 -30.82
C ARG A 12 26.96 -34.44 -30.38
N VAL A 13 26.85 -35.02 -29.19
CA VAL A 13 25.57 -35.29 -28.54
C VAL A 13 25.03 -33.95 -28.02
N THR A 14 23.83 -33.58 -28.44
CA THR A 14 23.06 -32.44 -27.93
C THR A 14 21.86 -32.97 -27.13
N GLU A 15 21.83 -32.71 -25.82
CA GLU A 15 20.60 -32.78 -25.03
C GLU A 15 19.81 -31.48 -25.19
N ASN A 16 18.54 -31.64 -25.52
CA ASN A 16 17.54 -30.60 -25.70
C ASN A 16 16.66 -30.58 -24.44
N MET A 17 16.60 -29.47 -23.70
CA MET A 17 15.50 -29.21 -22.76
C MET A 17 15.36 -27.71 -22.45
N GLY A 18 14.15 -27.17 -22.65
CA GLY A 18 13.72 -25.91 -22.00
C GLY A 18 13.25 -24.76 -22.90
N VAL A 19 12.31 -24.98 -23.83
CA VAL A 19 11.61 -23.87 -24.54
C VAL A 19 10.10 -24.06 -24.47
N THR A 20 9.51 -23.93 -23.28
CA THR A 20 8.04 -23.90 -23.11
C THR A 20 7.54 -22.82 -22.14
N GLY A 21 8.41 -22.24 -21.30
CA GLY A 21 8.01 -21.22 -20.31
C GLY A 21 7.82 -19.79 -20.85
N GLY A 22 8.42 -19.43 -21.99
CA GLY A 22 8.46 -18.05 -22.49
C GLY A 22 7.19 -17.58 -23.24
N LEU A 23 6.45 -18.50 -23.87
CA LEU A 23 5.32 -18.16 -24.74
C LEU A 23 4.02 -17.87 -23.96
N VAL A 24 3.82 -18.54 -22.83
CA VAL A 24 2.64 -18.36 -21.97
C VAL A 24 2.71 -17.03 -21.21
N ASP A 25 3.91 -16.67 -20.75
CA ASP A 25 4.22 -15.39 -20.10
C ASP A 25 4.14 -14.21 -21.08
N ALA A 26 4.55 -14.38 -22.34
CA ALA A 26 4.38 -13.38 -23.39
C ALA A 26 2.90 -13.11 -23.69
N ARG A 27 2.08 -14.16 -23.79
CA ARG A 27 0.63 -14.05 -24.04
C ARG A 27 -0.12 -13.42 -22.87
N ALA A 28 0.25 -13.76 -21.62
CA ALA A 28 -0.33 -13.14 -20.43
C ALA A 28 0.06 -11.67 -20.30
N LYS A 29 1.32 -11.32 -20.59
CA LYS A 29 1.82 -9.94 -20.66
C LYS A 29 1.14 -9.13 -21.77
N GLN A 30 0.74 -9.78 -22.86
CA GLN A 30 0.01 -9.17 -23.97
C GLN A 30 -1.45 -8.90 -23.58
N VAL A 31 -2.15 -9.88 -23.00
CA VAL A 31 -3.54 -9.70 -22.54
C VAL A 31 -3.65 -8.63 -21.45
N LEU A 32 -2.68 -8.55 -20.54
CA LEU A 32 -2.64 -7.48 -19.53
C LEU A 32 -2.31 -6.12 -20.14
N ARG A 33 -1.38 -6.05 -21.11
CA ARG A 33 -1.14 -4.82 -21.87
C ARG A 33 -2.39 -4.38 -22.62
N GLU A 34 -3.11 -5.30 -23.26
CA GLU A 34 -4.35 -5.03 -23.95
C GLU A 34 -5.45 -4.56 -22.98
N ALA A 35 -5.53 -5.11 -21.76
CA ALA A 35 -6.47 -4.66 -20.74
C ALA A 35 -6.11 -3.27 -20.19
N VAL A 36 -4.81 -3.02 -19.93
CA VAL A 36 -4.30 -1.71 -19.49
C VAL A 36 -4.45 -0.67 -20.60
N ASP A 37 -4.12 -1.02 -21.84
CA ASP A 37 -4.28 -0.18 -23.03
C ASP A 37 -5.76 -0.01 -23.38
N ALA A 38 -6.66 -0.94 -23.07
CA ALA A 38 -8.10 -0.75 -23.21
C ALA A 38 -8.62 0.23 -22.15
N VAL A 39 -8.16 0.11 -20.90
CA VAL A 39 -8.46 1.08 -19.85
C VAL A 39 -7.92 2.47 -20.23
N VAL A 40 -6.67 2.57 -20.69
CA VAL A 40 -6.03 3.82 -21.14
C VAL A 40 -6.63 4.38 -22.43
N ASN A 41 -6.98 3.54 -23.42
CA ASN A 41 -7.66 3.96 -24.66
C ASN A 41 -9.11 4.35 -24.43
N SER A 42 -9.79 3.80 -23.42
CA SER A 42 -11.09 4.30 -22.97
C SER A 42 -10.99 5.74 -22.44
N PHE A 43 -9.83 6.12 -21.88
CA PHE A 43 -9.55 7.51 -21.50
C PHE A 43 -9.18 8.39 -22.70
N ALA A 44 -8.42 7.87 -23.68
CA ALA A 44 -7.95 8.66 -24.83
C ALA A 44 -9.06 9.02 -25.84
N LYS A 45 -10.12 8.21 -25.94
CA LYS A 45 -11.22 8.42 -26.91
C LYS A 45 -12.35 9.34 -26.43
N HIS A 46 -12.38 9.78 -25.17
CA HIS A 46 -13.49 10.58 -24.62
C HIS A 46 -13.14 12.05 -24.30
N SER A 47 -12.75 12.78 -25.35
CA SER A 47 -13.03 14.23 -25.47
C SER A 47 -14.29 14.52 -26.32
N GLN A 48 -14.97 13.48 -26.82
CA GLN A 48 -16.21 13.58 -27.61
C GLN A 48 -17.18 12.48 -27.13
N GLY A 49 -18.48 12.77 -27.15
CA GLY A 49 -19.54 12.05 -26.43
C GLY A 49 -19.84 10.61 -26.89
N TYR A 50 -20.79 10.00 -26.16
CA TYR A 50 -21.36 8.65 -26.26
C TYR A 50 -20.65 7.51 -25.51
N GLY A 51 -21.07 7.26 -24.25
CA GLY A 51 -20.73 6.07 -23.45
C GLY A 51 -19.83 6.32 -22.23
N ARG A 52 -20.22 7.19 -21.29
CA ARG A 52 -19.45 7.40 -20.04
C ARG A 52 -19.44 6.11 -19.21
N VAL A 53 -18.31 5.40 -19.16
CA VAL A 53 -18.08 4.30 -18.20
C VAL A 53 -18.38 4.81 -16.78
N ASN A 54 -19.31 4.16 -16.09
CA ASN A 54 -19.63 4.47 -14.70
C ASN A 54 -18.52 3.90 -13.80
N VAL A 55 -17.53 4.73 -13.47
CA VAL A 55 -16.35 4.33 -12.66
C VAL A 55 -16.70 3.75 -11.29
N VAL A 56 -17.88 4.07 -10.74
CA VAL A 56 -18.37 3.53 -9.47
C VAL A 56 -18.80 2.07 -9.65
N GLU A 57 -19.55 1.78 -10.71
CA GLU A 57 -19.97 0.42 -11.07
C GLU A 57 -18.77 -0.44 -11.47
N ALA A 58 -17.90 0.09 -12.34
CA ALA A 58 -16.69 -0.62 -12.79
C ALA A 58 -15.78 -1.01 -11.61
N LEU A 59 -15.68 -0.17 -10.58
CA LEU A 59 -14.95 -0.50 -9.36
C LEU A 59 -15.62 -1.63 -8.57
N GLN A 60 -16.93 -1.57 -8.40
CA GLN A 60 -17.66 -2.61 -7.68
C GLN A 60 -17.61 -3.97 -8.41
N GLU A 61 -17.77 -3.96 -9.73
CA GLU A 61 -17.65 -5.15 -10.59
C GLU A 61 -16.25 -5.76 -10.54
N PHE A 62 -15.21 -4.92 -10.56
CA PHE A 62 -13.83 -5.39 -10.43
C PHE A 62 -13.62 -6.23 -9.16
N TRP A 63 -14.10 -5.73 -8.01
CA TRP A 63 -13.94 -6.43 -6.73
C TRP A 63 -14.84 -7.67 -6.63
N GLN A 64 -16.04 -7.65 -7.21
CA GLN A 64 -16.91 -8.83 -7.29
C GLN A 64 -16.29 -9.93 -8.16
N MET A 65 -15.75 -9.56 -9.31
CA MET A 65 -15.02 -10.47 -10.19
C MET A 65 -13.81 -11.08 -9.46
N LYS A 66 -13.09 -10.27 -8.67
CA LYS A 66 -11.94 -10.74 -7.87
C LYS A 66 -12.37 -11.78 -6.82
N GLN A 67 -13.47 -11.55 -6.12
CA GLN A 67 -14.06 -12.51 -5.18
C GLN A 67 -14.50 -13.80 -5.89
N ALA A 68 -15.18 -13.69 -7.04
CA ALA A 68 -15.64 -14.84 -7.83
C ALA A 68 -14.47 -15.71 -8.36
N ARG A 69 -13.28 -15.13 -8.52
CA ARG A 69 -12.04 -15.85 -8.89
C ARG A 69 -11.34 -16.51 -7.69
N GLY A 70 -11.94 -16.48 -6.50
CA GLY A 70 -11.44 -17.16 -5.31
C GLY A 70 -10.49 -16.32 -4.45
N THR A 71 -10.44 -14.99 -4.63
CA THR A 71 -9.77 -14.14 -3.62
C THR A 71 -10.59 -14.15 -2.34
N GLU A 72 -9.95 -14.52 -1.24
CA GLU A 72 -10.54 -14.47 0.08
C GLU A 72 -10.65 -13.00 0.55
N LEU A 73 -11.88 -12.50 0.67
CA LEU A 73 -12.16 -11.14 1.15
C LEU A 73 -12.96 -11.23 2.44
N ARG A 74 -12.35 -10.84 3.57
CA ARG A 74 -12.95 -10.99 4.92
C ARG A 74 -14.34 -10.38 5.04
N ASN A 75 -14.55 -9.21 4.42
CA ASN A 75 -15.83 -8.47 4.45
C ASN A 75 -16.55 -8.51 3.09
N GLY A 76 -16.27 -9.54 2.28
CA GLY A 76 -16.76 -9.64 0.91
C GLY A 76 -16.20 -8.57 -0.04
N ALA A 77 -16.75 -8.51 -1.25
CA ALA A 77 -16.33 -7.58 -2.30
C ALA A 77 -16.92 -6.16 -2.20
N LEU A 78 -17.53 -5.80 -1.08
CA LEU A 78 -18.25 -4.53 -0.97
C LEU A 78 -17.28 -3.34 -0.93
N VAL A 79 -17.48 -2.38 -1.83
CA VAL A 79 -16.77 -1.10 -1.82
C VAL A 79 -17.59 -0.07 -1.03
N ILE A 80 -17.00 0.45 0.03
CA ILE A 80 -17.69 1.37 0.95
C ILE A 80 -17.40 2.81 0.54
N TYR A 81 -18.44 3.64 0.49
CA TYR A 81 -18.33 5.06 0.23
C TYR A 81 -18.81 5.88 1.41
N GLU A 82 -17.98 6.79 1.89
CA GLU A 82 -18.30 7.70 3.00
C GLU A 82 -18.29 9.14 2.46
N SER A 83 -19.42 9.84 2.54
CA SER A 83 -19.50 11.26 2.15
C SER A 83 -19.36 12.13 3.38
N VAL A 84 -18.41 13.07 3.35
CA VAL A 84 -18.25 14.04 4.44
C VAL A 84 -19.49 14.95 4.50
N PRO A 85 -20.12 15.12 5.67
CA PRO A 85 -21.23 16.05 5.82
C PRO A 85 -20.83 17.47 5.45
N GLY A 86 -21.66 18.13 4.63
CA GLY A 86 -21.43 19.50 4.18
C GLY A 86 -22.65 20.02 3.46
N ALA A 87 -23.01 21.29 3.75
CA ALA A 87 -24.12 21.98 3.08
C ALA A 87 -23.69 22.66 1.78
N ASN A 88 -22.40 22.97 1.65
CA ASN A 88 -21.83 23.71 0.52
C ASN A 88 -20.55 23.01 0.01
N PRO A 89 -20.21 23.18 -1.28
CA PRO A 89 -18.95 22.69 -1.82
C PRO A 89 -17.74 23.40 -1.19
N PRO A 90 -16.52 22.80 -1.24
CA PRO A 90 -16.17 21.53 -1.91
C PRO A 90 -16.65 20.29 -1.15
N TYR A 91 -17.27 19.35 -1.86
CA TYR A 91 -17.67 18.06 -1.27
C TYR A 91 -16.50 17.06 -1.24
N VAL A 92 -16.43 16.29 -0.16
CA VAL A 92 -15.42 15.23 0.01
C VAL A 92 -16.10 13.87 0.13
N CYS A 93 -15.56 12.87 -0.55
CA CYS A 93 -15.98 11.49 -0.42
C CYS A 93 -14.75 10.60 -0.27
N TYR A 94 -14.79 9.67 0.68
CA TYR A 94 -13.83 8.61 0.85
C TYR A 94 -14.39 7.30 0.29
N VAL A 95 -13.49 6.45 -0.19
CA VAL A 95 -13.80 5.10 -0.66
C VAL A 95 -12.86 4.13 0.02
N THR A 96 -13.42 3.11 0.65
CA THR A 96 -12.69 2.02 1.29
C THR A 96 -12.90 0.76 0.47
N LEU A 97 -11.79 0.20 -0.01
CA LEU A 97 -11.77 -1.03 -0.80
C LEU A 97 -11.87 -2.25 0.13
N PRO A 98 -12.34 -3.40 -0.38
CA PRO A 98 -12.12 -4.67 0.29
C PRO A 98 -10.64 -4.86 0.62
N GLY A 99 -10.34 -5.25 1.86
CA GLY A 99 -8.98 -5.25 2.40
C GLY A 99 -8.61 -3.97 3.19
N GLY A 100 -9.33 -2.88 2.95
CA GLY A 100 -9.34 -1.68 3.81
C GLY A 100 -8.48 -0.52 3.33
N SER A 101 -7.81 -0.62 2.18
CA SER A 101 -7.18 0.57 1.56
C SER A 101 -8.22 1.66 1.31
N CYS A 102 -7.84 2.90 1.61
CA CYS A 102 -8.75 4.04 1.55
C CYS A 102 -8.21 5.11 0.60
N PHE A 103 -9.11 5.69 -0.20
CA PHE A 103 -8.82 6.81 -1.10
C PHE A 103 -9.89 7.88 -0.93
N GLY A 104 -9.61 9.11 -1.35
CA GLY A 104 -10.54 10.22 -1.25
C GLY A 104 -10.64 10.97 -2.56
N SER A 105 -11.71 11.74 -2.72
CA SER A 105 -11.74 12.79 -3.75
C SER A 105 -10.53 13.70 -3.55
N PHE A 106 -9.83 14.05 -4.63
CA PHE A 106 -8.55 14.78 -4.54
C PHE A 106 -8.61 16.19 -5.17
N GLN A 107 -9.73 16.50 -5.82
CA GLN A 107 -9.98 17.77 -6.51
C GLN A 107 -11.19 18.49 -5.91
N ASN A 108 -11.35 19.77 -6.22
CA ASN A 108 -12.55 20.52 -5.85
C ASN A 108 -13.77 19.89 -6.54
N CYS A 109 -14.71 19.36 -5.76
CA CYS A 109 -15.90 18.69 -6.26
C CYS A 109 -17.15 19.55 -5.91
N PRO A 110 -17.81 20.19 -6.90
CA PRO A 110 -19.01 21.00 -6.68
C PRO A 110 -20.26 20.19 -6.31
N THR A 111 -20.27 18.87 -6.51
CA THR A 111 -21.39 18.00 -6.12
C THR A 111 -20.90 16.74 -5.37
N LYS A 112 -21.75 16.19 -4.48
CA LYS A 112 -21.48 14.90 -3.79
C LYS A 112 -21.24 13.75 -4.78
N ALA A 113 -21.99 13.74 -5.90
CA ALA A 113 -21.83 12.74 -6.96
C ALA A 113 -20.45 12.83 -7.64
N GLU A 114 -19.93 14.05 -7.85
CA GLU A 114 -18.58 14.23 -8.39
C GLU A 114 -17.49 13.82 -7.40
N ALA A 115 -17.65 14.12 -6.12
CA ALA A 115 -16.74 13.67 -5.07
C ALA A 115 -16.65 12.13 -5.06
N ARG A 116 -17.81 11.45 -5.11
CA ARG A 116 -17.88 9.98 -5.18
C ARG A 116 -17.17 9.42 -6.41
N ARG A 117 -17.41 9.99 -7.59
CA ARG A 117 -16.73 9.58 -8.84
C ARG A 117 -15.23 9.83 -8.79
N SER A 118 -14.80 10.95 -8.22
CA SER A 118 -13.38 11.31 -8.05
C SER A 118 -12.66 10.28 -7.17
N ALA A 119 -13.24 9.92 -6.03
CA ALA A 119 -12.69 8.90 -5.13
C ALA A 119 -12.64 7.52 -5.82
N ALA A 120 -13.74 7.11 -6.48
CA ALA A 120 -13.81 5.84 -7.19
C ALA A 120 -12.75 5.73 -8.30
N LYS A 121 -12.45 6.82 -9.01
CA LYS A 121 -11.44 6.84 -10.08
C LYS A 121 -10.05 6.47 -9.54
N ILE A 122 -9.60 7.08 -8.44
CA ILE A 122 -8.30 6.75 -7.84
C ILE A 122 -8.30 5.30 -7.35
N ALA A 123 -9.36 4.89 -6.69
CA ALA A 123 -9.46 3.56 -6.11
C ALA A 123 -9.47 2.46 -7.19
N LEU A 124 -10.16 2.67 -8.31
CA LEU A 124 -10.14 1.77 -9.47
C LEU A 124 -8.75 1.67 -10.10
N MET A 125 -8.08 2.81 -10.31
CA MET A 125 -6.70 2.80 -10.79
C MET A 125 -5.81 1.96 -9.87
N ASN A 126 -5.84 2.22 -8.57
CA ASN A 126 -5.02 1.47 -7.60
C ASN A 126 -5.40 -0.02 -7.54
N SER A 127 -6.69 -0.35 -7.66
CA SER A 127 -7.15 -1.74 -7.68
C SER A 127 -6.57 -2.50 -8.89
N VAL A 128 -6.72 -1.94 -10.09
CA VAL A 128 -6.23 -2.56 -11.33
C VAL A 128 -4.70 -2.64 -11.37
N PHE A 129 -4.00 -1.57 -10.96
CA PHE A 129 -2.54 -1.54 -11.01
C PHE A 129 -1.88 -2.55 -10.05
N ASN A 130 -2.51 -2.86 -8.90
CA ASN A 130 -1.96 -3.79 -7.92
C ASN A 130 -2.09 -5.28 -8.33
N GLU A 131 -2.91 -5.60 -9.33
CA GLU A 131 -2.99 -6.96 -9.88
C GLU A 131 -1.80 -7.32 -10.77
N HIS A 132 -1.00 -6.34 -11.17
CA HIS A 132 0.14 -6.60 -12.05
C HIS A 132 1.19 -7.47 -11.32
N PRO A 133 1.74 -8.53 -11.95
CA PRO A 133 2.72 -9.41 -11.31
C PRO A 133 3.95 -8.69 -10.74
N SER A 134 4.36 -7.57 -11.34
CA SER A 134 5.47 -6.74 -10.81
C SER A 134 5.12 -5.97 -9.53
N ARG A 135 3.88 -6.06 -9.04
CA ARG A 135 3.43 -5.49 -7.76
C ARG A 135 3.27 -6.55 -6.67
N LYS A 136 3.69 -7.79 -6.94
CA LYS A 136 3.82 -8.82 -5.92
C LYS A 136 5.17 -8.73 -5.24
N ILE A 137 5.22 -9.16 -3.99
CA ILE A 137 6.46 -9.28 -3.23
C ILE A 137 7.22 -10.50 -3.76
N THR A 138 8.33 -10.26 -4.45
CA THR A 138 9.26 -11.28 -4.98
C THR A 138 10.58 -11.26 -4.23
N ASP A 139 11.38 -12.32 -4.32
CA ASP A 139 12.71 -12.36 -3.71
C ASP A 139 13.60 -11.20 -4.17
N ASP A 140 13.61 -10.93 -5.48
CA ASP A 140 14.30 -9.78 -6.06
C ASP A 140 13.85 -8.44 -5.46
N PHE A 141 12.56 -8.31 -5.14
CA PHE A 141 12.04 -7.12 -4.48
C PHE A 141 12.51 -7.04 -3.03
N ILE A 142 12.47 -8.15 -2.28
CA ILE A 142 12.92 -8.22 -0.89
C ILE A 142 14.38 -7.78 -0.79
N GLU A 143 15.25 -8.34 -1.63
CA GLU A 143 16.67 -8.01 -1.63
C GLU A 143 16.92 -6.53 -1.91
N LYS A 144 16.24 -5.96 -2.92
CA LYS A 144 16.36 -4.53 -3.25
C LYS A 144 15.85 -3.64 -2.12
N ALA A 145 14.67 -3.95 -1.57
CA ALA A 145 14.06 -3.20 -0.49
C ALA A 145 14.94 -3.20 0.77
N VAL A 146 15.53 -4.35 1.13
CA VAL A 146 16.43 -4.49 2.27
C VAL A 146 17.76 -3.76 2.01
N ALA A 147 18.29 -3.79 0.80
CA ALA A 147 19.51 -3.06 0.45
C ALA A 147 19.31 -1.53 0.53
N GLU A 148 18.20 -1.02 -0.01
CA GLU A 148 17.82 0.40 0.07
C GLU A 148 17.56 0.83 1.51
N ALA A 149 16.97 -0.07 2.31
CA ALA A 149 16.79 0.14 3.74
C ALA A 149 18.13 0.35 4.45
N ARG A 150 19.09 -0.57 4.25
CA ARG A 150 20.45 -0.47 4.80
C ARG A 150 21.14 0.83 4.38
N ALA A 151 21.04 1.20 3.10
CA ALA A 151 21.65 2.42 2.57
C ALA A 151 21.06 3.70 3.20
N SER A 152 19.79 3.67 3.57
CA SER A 152 19.12 4.80 4.24
C SER A 152 19.61 5.01 5.68
N PHE A 153 20.11 3.97 6.35
CA PHE A 153 20.72 4.07 7.68
C PHE A 153 22.22 4.39 7.66
N ALA A 154 22.91 4.12 6.55
CA ALA A 154 24.36 4.31 6.43
C ALA A 154 24.80 5.75 6.12
N LYS A 155 23.87 6.68 5.81
CA LYS A 155 24.21 8.08 5.52
C LYS A 155 23.88 8.99 6.71
N PRO A 156 24.87 9.49 7.47
CA PRO A 156 24.69 10.70 8.26
C PRO A 156 24.46 11.88 7.30
N SER A 157 23.56 12.78 7.67
CA SER A 157 23.13 13.94 6.90
C SER A 157 24.27 14.71 6.21
N ALA A 158 24.31 14.70 4.88
CA ALA A 158 25.03 15.68 4.08
C ALA A 158 24.16 16.13 2.90
N THR A 159 23.95 17.44 2.85
CA THR A 159 23.23 18.25 1.88
C THR A 159 23.75 18.04 0.45
N SER A 160 22.88 18.01 -0.57
CA SER A 160 23.09 18.76 -1.84
C SER A 160 22.02 18.51 -2.92
N ASN A 161 21.90 19.52 -3.77
CA ASN A 161 20.95 19.76 -4.86
C ASN A 161 21.30 19.05 -6.18
N GLY A 162 20.26 18.82 -7.02
CA GLY A 162 20.30 18.76 -8.50
C GLY A 162 20.91 17.50 -9.14
N VAL A 163 20.60 17.01 -10.35
CA VAL A 163 19.69 17.30 -11.49
C VAL A 163 19.59 15.97 -12.27
N GLY A 164 18.53 15.69 -13.04
CA GLY A 164 18.59 14.61 -14.05
C GLY A 164 17.26 14.13 -14.63
N SER A 165 17.00 14.51 -15.87
CA SER A 165 15.79 14.32 -16.67
C SER A 165 15.71 12.96 -17.37
N GLN A 166 14.92 12.01 -16.84
CA GLN A 166 14.24 10.93 -17.61
C GLN A 166 13.31 10.08 -16.71
N ALA A 167 12.71 10.72 -15.70
CA ALA A 167 12.02 10.03 -14.61
C ALA A 167 10.54 10.42 -14.48
N GLN A 168 9.89 10.90 -15.55
CA GLN A 168 8.55 11.50 -15.42
C GLN A 168 7.42 10.44 -15.32
N VAL A 169 7.57 9.26 -15.93
CA VAL A 169 6.55 8.18 -15.86
C VAL A 169 6.82 7.18 -14.73
N ASN A 170 8.07 7.12 -14.25
CA ASN A 170 8.47 6.31 -13.10
C ASN A 170 8.29 7.01 -11.74
N LYS A 171 8.00 8.32 -11.70
CA LYS A 171 7.83 9.06 -10.44
C LYS A 171 6.51 8.75 -9.73
N ILE A 172 5.39 8.66 -10.43
CA ILE A 172 4.09 8.42 -9.79
C ILE A 172 4.02 7.01 -9.17
N CYS A 173 4.60 6.01 -9.87
CA CYS A 173 4.64 4.63 -9.39
C CYS A 173 5.72 4.35 -8.33
N LYS A 174 6.84 5.09 -8.31
CA LYS A 174 7.88 4.96 -7.28
C LYS A 174 7.53 5.73 -6.00
N VAL A 175 6.90 6.90 -6.09
CA VAL A 175 6.60 7.78 -4.94
C VAL A 175 5.62 7.12 -3.96
N ILE A 176 4.60 6.41 -4.43
CA ILE A 176 3.65 5.70 -3.53
C ILE A 176 4.29 4.43 -2.92
N TYR A 177 5.16 3.76 -3.68
CA TYR A 177 5.78 2.48 -3.35
C TYR A 177 6.95 2.61 -2.35
N TYR A 178 7.78 3.65 -2.51
CA TYR A 178 8.99 3.86 -1.72
C TYR A 178 8.80 4.74 -0.49
N ILE A 179 7.86 5.71 -0.51
CA ILE A 179 7.65 6.61 0.62
C ILE A 179 7.08 5.85 1.83
N LYS A 180 6.20 4.85 1.61
CA LYS A 180 5.64 4.02 2.70
C LYS A 180 6.67 3.07 3.32
N LEU A 181 7.58 2.50 2.51
CA LEU A 181 8.69 1.67 3.00
C LEU A 181 9.67 2.50 3.86
N GLY A 182 9.94 3.75 3.47
CA GLY A 182 10.80 4.66 4.22
C GLY A 182 10.23 5.08 5.59
N THR A 183 8.90 5.20 5.71
CA THR A 183 8.24 5.45 7.01
C THR A 183 8.29 4.21 7.91
N MET A 184 8.04 3.01 7.34
CA MET A 184 8.18 1.74 8.06
C MET A 184 9.60 1.55 8.60
N LEU A 185 10.62 1.83 7.79
CA LEU A 185 12.01 1.73 8.20
C LEU A 185 12.29 2.56 9.45
N LYS A 186 11.72 3.76 9.53
CA LYS A 186 11.83 4.60 10.72
C LYS A 186 11.04 4.04 11.92
N CYS A 187 9.89 3.40 11.69
CA CYS A 187 9.04 2.85 12.75
C CYS A 187 9.56 1.52 13.35
N ILE A 188 10.15 0.64 12.55
CA ILE A 188 10.66 -0.68 12.98
C ILE A 188 12.10 -0.60 13.50
N CYS A 189 12.92 0.31 12.98
CA CYS A 189 14.37 0.28 13.18
C CYS A 189 14.94 1.27 14.21
N PHE A 190 14.16 1.77 15.18
CA PHE A 190 14.74 2.66 16.19
C PHE A 190 15.75 1.91 17.10
N GLN A 191 17.02 2.28 16.89
CA GLN A 191 18.29 1.92 17.54
C GLN A 191 18.75 0.46 17.44
N GLY A 192 19.66 0.23 16.50
CA GLY A 192 20.66 -0.84 16.53
C GLY A 192 21.96 -0.29 15.93
N SER A 193 23.06 -0.43 16.66
CA SER A 193 24.41 -0.07 16.22
C SER A 193 24.74 -0.78 14.91
N GLY A 194 25.47 -0.08 14.04
CA GLY A 194 25.87 -0.60 12.75
C GLY A 194 26.63 -1.92 12.88
N ASP A 195 26.38 -2.77 11.89
CA ASP A 195 27.15 -3.95 11.54
C ASP A 195 26.76 -5.29 12.18
N GLU A 196 25.49 -5.70 12.04
CA GLU A 196 25.13 -7.12 12.11
C GLU A 196 24.23 -7.49 10.90
N LYS A 197 24.84 -8.14 9.91
CA LYS A 197 24.09 -8.77 8.83
C LYS A 197 23.42 -10.02 9.41
N GLU A 198 22.09 -10.08 9.27
CA GLU A 198 21.24 -11.25 9.51
C GLU A 198 20.72 -11.47 10.94
N ASP A 199 20.98 -10.60 11.92
CA ASP A 199 20.29 -10.72 13.21
C ASP A 199 18.78 -10.36 13.06
N PRO A 200 17.86 -11.32 13.31
CA PRO A 200 16.42 -11.06 13.27
C PRO A 200 15.96 -10.05 14.34
N ASN A 201 16.79 -9.81 15.36
CA ASN A 201 16.55 -8.81 16.39
C ASN A 201 17.01 -7.39 15.98
N THR A 202 17.48 -7.18 14.75
CA THR A 202 17.69 -5.85 14.14
C THR A 202 16.44 -5.35 13.41
N GLY A 203 16.31 -4.04 13.24
CA GLY A 203 15.10 -3.46 12.62
C GLY A 203 14.98 -3.89 11.16
N ILE A 204 16.14 -4.01 10.51
CA ILE A 204 16.27 -4.49 9.13
C ILE A 204 15.96 -5.99 9.05
N GLY A 205 16.38 -6.79 10.04
CA GLY A 205 16.01 -8.21 10.15
C GLY A 205 14.51 -8.42 10.26
N ALA A 206 13.84 -7.67 11.14
CA ALA A 206 12.37 -7.71 11.27
C ALA A 206 11.65 -7.25 9.99
N PHE A 207 12.18 -6.22 9.33
CA PHE A 207 11.64 -5.75 8.04
C PHE A 207 11.77 -6.82 6.93
N ARG A 208 12.94 -7.47 6.82
CA ARG A 208 13.15 -8.58 5.90
C ARG A 208 12.19 -9.72 6.20
N PHE A 209 12.10 -10.17 7.45
CA PHE A 209 11.19 -11.23 7.88
C PHE A 209 9.74 -10.91 7.51
N MET A 210 9.28 -9.68 7.75
CA MET A 210 7.94 -9.24 7.40
C MET A 210 7.68 -9.32 5.89
N LEU A 211 8.65 -8.94 5.05
CA LEU A 211 8.52 -9.08 3.60
C LEU A 211 8.52 -10.55 3.16
N GLU A 212 9.39 -11.38 3.73
CA GLU A 212 9.49 -12.82 3.43
C GLU A 212 8.18 -13.55 3.79
N CYS A 213 7.57 -13.24 4.93
CA CYS A 213 6.26 -13.78 5.34
C CYS A 213 5.10 -13.35 4.43
N ASN A 214 5.30 -12.33 3.60
CA ASN A 214 4.30 -11.83 2.65
C ASN A 214 4.72 -12.08 1.19
N ARG A 215 5.68 -12.97 0.93
CA ARG A 215 6.09 -13.37 -0.43
C ARG A 215 4.88 -13.83 -1.25
N GLY A 216 4.80 -13.36 -2.49
CA GLY A 216 3.70 -13.67 -3.42
C GLY A 216 2.42 -12.88 -3.21
N ARG A 217 2.26 -12.18 -2.06
CA ARG A 217 1.16 -11.24 -1.83
C ARG A 217 1.36 -9.97 -2.64
N THR A 218 0.25 -9.32 -2.95
CA THR A 218 0.22 -8.00 -3.59
C THR A 218 0.69 -6.93 -2.60
N MET A 219 1.22 -5.83 -3.14
CA MET A 219 1.58 -4.67 -2.32
C MET A 219 0.38 -4.08 -1.58
N LEU A 220 -0.84 -4.24 -2.11
CA LEU A 220 -2.05 -3.79 -1.44
C LEU A 220 -2.31 -4.57 -0.15
N GLU A 221 -2.25 -5.91 -0.21
CA GLU A 221 -2.38 -6.78 0.98
C GLU A 221 -1.28 -6.50 2.01
N PHE A 222 -0.04 -6.29 1.53
CA PHE A 222 1.06 -5.92 2.42
C PHE A 222 0.83 -4.56 3.09
N GLN A 223 0.22 -3.58 2.39
CA GLN A 223 -0.11 -2.28 2.97
C GLN A 223 -1.12 -2.35 4.12
N GLU A 224 -1.99 -3.36 4.13
CA GLU A 224 -2.93 -3.58 5.25
C GLU A 224 -2.17 -3.90 6.54
N LEU A 225 -1.27 -4.89 6.45
CA LEU A 225 -0.37 -5.25 7.55
C LEU A 225 0.45 -4.03 7.97
N MET A 226 0.93 -3.26 7.00
CA MET A 226 1.73 -2.09 7.33
C MET A 226 0.98 -1.02 8.10
N THR A 227 -0.29 -0.83 7.79
CA THR A 227 -1.10 0.18 8.48
C THR A 227 -1.28 -0.19 9.95
N VAL A 228 -1.48 -1.48 10.27
CA VAL A 228 -1.56 -1.97 11.65
C VAL A 228 -0.27 -1.65 12.41
N PHE A 229 0.90 -1.96 11.82
CA PHE A 229 2.19 -1.65 12.45
C PHE A 229 2.46 -0.16 12.63
N GLN A 230 2.04 0.67 11.66
CA GLN A 230 2.13 2.13 11.78
C GLN A 230 1.26 2.66 12.92
N LEU A 231 0.05 2.12 13.10
CA LEU A 231 -0.84 2.51 14.20
C LEU A 231 -0.30 2.05 15.56
N LEU A 232 0.17 0.80 15.66
CA LEU A 232 0.80 0.26 16.89
C LEU A 232 2.07 1.03 17.28
N HIS A 233 2.79 1.57 16.30
CA HIS A 233 3.92 2.45 16.55
C HIS A 233 3.44 3.81 17.06
N TRP A 234 2.52 4.43 16.34
CA TRP A 234 1.99 5.76 16.63
C TRP A 234 1.29 5.84 18.00
N ASN A 235 0.44 4.87 18.32
CA ASN A 235 -0.21 4.80 19.62
C ASN A 235 0.74 4.26 20.72
N GLY A 236 2.00 3.94 20.43
CA GLY A 236 3.01 3.50 21.39
C GLY A 236 2.90 2.05 21.87
N SER A 237 1.96 1.22 21.39
CA SER A 237 1.88 -0.19 21.77
C SER A 237 3.17 -0.96 21.43
N LEU A 238 3.85 -0.65 20.33
CA LEU A 238 5.15 -1.26 20.00
C LEU A 238 6.23 -0.94 21.04
N LYS A 239 6.22 0.28 21.60
CA LYS A 239 7.14 0.67 22.67
C LYS A 239 6.87 -0.13 23.94
N ALA A 240 5.59 -0.26 24.32
CA ALA A 240 5.19 -1.04 25.49
C ALA A 240 5.52 -2.54 25.35
N MET A 241 5.31 -3.13 24.16
CA MET A 241 5.69 -4.52 23.90
C MET A 241 7.21 -4.73 24.01
N ARG A 242 8.01 -3.78 23.50
CA ARG A 242 9.47 -3.82 23.66
C ARG A 242 9.89 -3.76 25.14
N GLU A 243 9.25 -2.92 25.95
CA GLU A 243 9.53 -2.81 27.39
C GLU A 243 9.15 -4.09 28.16
N ARG A 244 8.17 -4.85 27.66
CA ARG A 244 7.80 -6.19 28.15
C ARG A 244 8.63 -7.33 27.55
N GLN A 245 9.71 -6.99 26.83
CA GLN A 245 10.62 -7.95 26.19
C GLN A 245 9.97 -8.86 25.14
N CYS A 246 8.88 -8.44 24.51
CA CYS A 246 8.35 -9.15 23.34
C CYS A 246 9.35 -9.07 22.18
N SER A 247 9.67 -10.19 21.54
CA SER A 247 10.55 -10.20 20.38
C SER A 247 9.84 -9.60 19.16
N ARG A 248 10.63 -9.05 18.22
CA ARG A 248 10.06 -8.49 16.98
C ARG A 248 9.34 -9.56 16.14
N GLN A 249 9.86 -10.78 16.12
CA GLN A 249 9.26 -11.91 15.39
C GLN A 249 7.90 -12.31 15.97
N GLU A 250 7.77 -12.39 17.30
CA GLU A 250 6.48 -12.68 17.95
C GLU A 250 5.45 -11.60 17.66
N VAL A 251 5.84 -10.32 17.72
CA VAL A 251 4.95 -9.21 17.39
C VAL A 251 4.52 -9.29 15.93
N VAL A 252 5.45 -9.55 14.99
CA VAL A 252 5.11 -9.75 13.58
C VAL A 252 4.16 -10.93 13.40
N ALA A 253 4.43 -12.09 14.00
CA ALA A 253 3.58 -13.27 13.90
C ALA A 253 2.16 -12.99 14.44
N HIS A 254 2.04 -12.32 15.59
CA HIS A 254 0.75 -12.01 16.21
C HIS A 254 -0.14 -11.10 15.36
N TYR A 255 0.43 -10.07 14.73
CA TYR A 255 -0.33 -9.10 13.93
C TYR A 255 -0.44 -9.46 12.45
N SER A 256 0.36 -10.41 11.93
CA SER A 256 0.37 -10.80 10.50
C SER A 256 -0.96 -11.28 9.95
N HIS A 257 -1.84 -11.78 10.83
CA HIS A 257 -3.17 -12.29 10.46
C HIS A 257 -4.32 -11.52 11.09
N ARG A 258 -4.04 -10.47 11.87
CA ARG A 258 -5.09 -9.65 12.51
C ARG A 258 -5.49 -8.51 11.58
N ALA A 259 -6.81 -8.37 11.36
CA ALA A 259 -7.34 -7.23 10.63
C ALA A 259 -7.46 -6.03 11.57
N LEU A 260 -7.48 -4.83 10.98
CA LEU A 260 -7.86 -3.62 11.70
C LEU A 260 -9.37 -3.59 11.93
N ASP A 261 -9.79 -4.27 13.00
CA ASP A 261 -11.18 -4.44 13.45
C ASP A 261 -11.55 -3.45 14.56
N ASP A 262 -12.83 -3.48 14.96
CA ASP A 262 -13.39 -2.53 15.93
C ASP A 262 -12.82 -2.74 17.33
N ASP A 263 -12.47 -3.98 17.69
CA ASP A 263 -11.80 -4.29 18.97
C ASP A 263 -10.43 -3.64 19.04
N MET A 264 -9.61 -3.76 17.98
CA MET A 264 -8.31 -3.12 17.95
C MET A 264 -8.43 -1.60 17.92
N ARG A 265 -9.38 -1.01 17.18
CA ARG A 265 -9.64 0.44 17.22
C ARG A 265 -10.03 0.91 18.63
N SER A 266 -10.92 0.17 19.28
CA SER A 266 -11.39 0.48 20.64
C SER A 266 -10.26 0.39 21.65
N GLN A 267 -9.42 -0.64 21.57
CA GLN A 267 -8.23 -0.77 22.42
C GLN A 267 -7.25 0.39 22.21
N MET A 268 -6.98 0.78 20.97
CA MET A 268 -6.13 1.93 20.67
C MET A 268 -6.74 3.24 21.18
N ALA A 269 -8.06 3.40 21.11
CA ALA A 269 -8.75 4.56 21.66
C ALA A 269 -8.62 4.62 23.19
N LEU A 270 -8.76 3.49 23.90
CA LEU A 270 -8.56 3.41 25.35
C LEU A 270 -7.13 3.79 25.76
N ASP A 271 -6.12 3.39 24.98
CA ASP A 271 -4.73 3.81 25.21
C ASP A 271 -4.57 5.34 25.14
N TRP A 272 -5.29 6.00 24.23
CA TRP A 272 -5.31 7.47 24.13
C TRP A 272 -6.08 8.13 25.27
N VAL A 273 -7.22 7.55 25.69
CA VAL A 273 -7.99 8.01 26.85
C VAL A 273 -7.14 7.94 28.13
N ALA A 274 -6.38 6.87 28.33
CA ALA A 274 -5.48 6.75 29.48
C ALA A 274 -4.43 7.88 29.51
N ARG A 275 -3.81 8.19 28.36
CA ARG A 275 -2.83 9.29 28.24
C ARG A 275 -3.42 10.66 28.50
N GLU A 276 -4.65 10.88 28.07
CA GLU A 276 -5.38 12.11 28.32
C GLU A 276 -5.48 12.37 29.83
N HIS A 277 -5.88 11.35 30.60
CA HIS A 277 -5.98 11.43 32.05
C HIS A 277 -4.62 11.64 32.72
N GLU A 278 -3.57 10.96 32.26
CA GLU A 278 -2.20 11.09 32.81
C GLU A 278 -1.59 12.47 32.57
N SER A 279 -1.93 13.12 31.45
CA SER A 279 -1.27 14.35 31.01
C SER A 279 -1.99 15.63 31.44
N GLY A 280 -3.09 15.51 32.19
CA GLY A 280 -3.91 16.66 32.61
C GLY A 280 -4.86 17.20 31.54
N GLY A 281 -5.14 16.43 30.49
CA GLY A 281 -6.09 16.75 29.41
C GLY A 281 -5.50 17.50 28.20
N GLY A 282 -6.28 17.53 27.11
CA GLY A 282 -6.03 18.26 25.87
C GLY A 282 -5.21 17.53 24.79
N ILE A 283 -4.62 16.37 25.09
CA ILE A 283 -3.76 15.64 24.12
C ILE A 283 -4.59 15.02 23.01
N VAL A 284 -5.72 14.40 23.33
CA VAL A 284 -6.59 13.75 22.33
C VAL A 284 -7.11 14.78 21.34
N ALA A 285 -7.56 15.94 21.82
CA ALA A 285 -8.02 17.04 20.97
C ALA A 285 -6.89 17.58 20.08
N MET A 286 -5.69 17.78 20.63
CA MET A 286 -4.52 18.23 19.89
C MET A 286 -4.13 17.23 18.79
N GLU A 287 -4.00 15.95 19.12
CA GLU A 287 -3.60 14.91 18.17
C GLU A 287 -4.69 14.70 17.11
N LEU A 288 -5.97 14.84 17.45
CA LEU A 288 -7.08 14.77 16.49
C LEU A 288 -6.95 15.88 15.43
N ALA A 289 -6.67 17.12 15.84
CA ALA A 289 -6.45 18.23 14.92
C ALA A 289 -5.24 17.98 13.99
N LEU A 290 -4.17 17.37 14.50
CA LEU A 290 -3.01 16.97 13.69
C LEU A 290 -3.38 15.87 12.67
N ALA A 291 -4.13 14.85 13.10
CA ALA A 291 -4.57 13.76 12.24
C ALA A 291 -5.50 14.25 11.11
N GLU A 292 -6.41 15.19 11.41
CA GLU A 292 -7.29 15.80 10.41
C GLU A 292 -6.51 16.58 9.34
N ARG A 293 -5.53 17.38 9.75
CA ARG A 293 -4.66 18.12 8.83
C ARG A 293 -3.80 17.18 7.99
N GLU A 294 -3.29 16.11 8.58
CA GLU A 294 -2.51 15.07 7.88
C GLU A 294 -3.36 14.36 6.82
N LEU A 295 -4.59 13.97 7.19
CA LEU A 295 -5.55 13.33 6.29
C LEU A 295 -5.88 14.23 5.10
N GLU A 296 -6.17 15.50 5.35
CA GLU A 296 -6.50 16.47 4.30
C GLU A 296 -5.31 16.69 3.36
N THR A 297 -4.11 16.84 3.91
CA THR A 297 -2.88 16.98 3.12
C THR A 297 -2.63 15.74 2.26
N ALA A 298 -2.85 14.54 2.81
CA ALA A 298 -2.71 13.29 2.08
C ALA A 298 -3.76 13.14 0.97
N ARG A 299 -5.00 13.55 1.25
CA ARG A 299 -6.11 13.52 0.30
C ARG A 299 -5.84 14.41 -0.90
N LEU A 300 -5.46 15.66 -0.68
CA LEU A 300 -5.14 16.62 -1.76
C LEU A 300 -3.93 16.17 -2.59
N ALA A 301 -3.01 15.41 -2.00
CA ALA A 301 -1.88 14.80 -2.70
C ALA A 301 -2.24 13.51 -3.45
N GLY A 302 -3.50 13.05 -3.41
CA GLY A 302 -3.94 11.81 -4.06
C GLY A 302 -3.28 10.55 -3.47
N ARG A 303 -2.87 10.61 -2.20
CA ARG A 303 -2.22 9.48 -1.51
C ARG A 303 -3.28 8.47 -1.04
N GLU A 304 -2.81 7.29 -0.71
CA GLU A 304 -3.59 6.31 0.05
C GLU A 304 -3.79 6.86 1.48
N LEU A 305 -5.01 6.73 2.01
CA LEU A 305 -5.51 7.48 3.16
C LEU A 305 -5.82 6.61 4.37
N ARG A 306 -5.67 5.28 4.32
CA ARG A 306 -6.09 4.41 5.42
C ARG A 306 -5.40 4.79 6.72
N PHE A 307 -4.07 4.92 6.73
CA PHE A 307 -3.35 5.29 7.96
C PHE A 307 -3.85 6.62 8.59
N PRO A 308 -3.84 7.77 7.88
CA PRO A 308 -4.31 9.02 8.47
C PRO A 308 -5.82 9.03 8.78
N LYS A 309 -6.64 8.27 8.03
CA LYS A 309 -8.06 8.12 8.35
C LYS A 309 -8.28 7.31 9.62
N GLU A 310 -7.60 6.17 9.77
CA GLU A 310 -7.69 5.33 10.97
C GLU A 310 -7.18 6.07 12.21
N LYS A 311 -6.12 6.89 12.10
CA LYS A 311 -5.70 7.79 13.19
C LYS A 311 -6.86 8.70 13.62
N LYS A 312 -7.48 9.39 12.65
CA LYS A 312 -8.62 10.28 12.94
C LYS A 312 -9.77 9.50 13.59
N ASP A 313 -10.17 8.37 13.03
CA ASP A 313 -11.31 7.58 13.51
C ASP A 313 -11.06 7.08 14.95
N ILE A 314 -9.85 6.57 15.25
CA ILE A 314 -9.45 6.15 16.61
C ILE A 314 -9.47 7.32 17.60
N LEU A 315 -8.96 8.48 17.20
CA LEU A 315 -8.97 9.67 18.07
C LEU A 315 -10.37 10.22 18.28
N MET A 316 -11.26 10.13 17.28
CA MET A 316 -12.67 10.46 17.46
C MET A 316 -13.36 9.54 18.47
N LEU A 317 -13.06 8.24 18.43
CA LEU A 317 -13.54 7.28 19.44
C LEU A 317 -13.02 7.63 20.84
N ALA A 318 -11.74 7.98 20.97
CA ALA A 318 -11.16 8.42 22.24
C ALA A 318 -11.80 9.73 22.74
N HIS A 319 -11.95 10.72 21.85
CA HIS A 319 -12.52 12.02 22.18
C HIS A 319 -13.96 11.90 22.69
N ALA A 320 -14.77 11.02 22.08
CA ALA A 320 -16.14 10.76 22.51
C ALA A 320 -16.23 10.16 23.93
N GLN A 321 -15.18 9.48 24.40
CA GLN A 321 -15.13 8.92 25.76
C GLN A 321 -14.64 9.93 26.80
N VAL A 322 -13.73 10.83 26.41
CA VAL A 322 -13.19 11.88 27.29
C VAL A 322 -14.18 13.04 27.47
N CYS A 323 -14.92 13.39 26.41
CA CYS A 323 -15.92 14.46 26.40
C CYS A 323 -17.31 13.86 26.10
N PRO A 324 -17.93 13.17 27.08
CA PRO A 324 -19.30 12.71 26.93
C PRO A 324 -20.23 13.92 26.76
N GLN A 325 -21.06 13.89 25.70
CA GLN A 325 -22.07 14.92 25.42
C GLN A 325 -23.14 15.00 26.52
#